data_AF-W4VR08-F1
#
_entry.id   AF-W4VR08-F1
#
_cell.length_a   1.000
_cell.length_b   1.000
_cell.length_c   1.000
_cell.angle_alpha   90.00
_cell.angle_beta   90.00
_cell.angle_gamma   90.00
#
_symmetry.space_group_name_H-M   'P 1'
#
loop_
_entity.id
_entity.type
_entity.pdbx_description
1 polymer ?
#
loop_
_entity_poly.entity_id
_entity_poly.type
_entity_poly.pdbx_seq_one_letter_code
_entity_poly.pdbx_strand_id
1 'polypeptide(L)'
;MDYLKDLGIDVIWMSPIYQSPNDDNGYDISDYKAIMKDFGTMEDFDQLLQEVHKRKMKLIMDLVINHTSDEHRWFMESRSSRDNKYRDYYICTQVKTGMSQITGSLFLEDLHGSTIKIQKSIICMFFQPNNLT
;
A
#
# COMPACT_ATOMS: atom_id res chain seq x y z
N MET A 1 8.22 17.64 20.37
CA MET A 1 9.36 16.72 20.27
C MET A 1 10.18 16.64 21.54
N ASP A 2 10.29 17.71 22.33
CA ASP A 2 11.12 17.72 23.55
C ASP A 2 10.70 16.64 24.55
N TYR A 3 9.40 16.39 24.72
CA TYR A 3 8.89 15.28 25.53
C TYR A 3 9.53 13.91 25.20
N LEU A 4 9.63 13.55 23.91
CA LEU A 4 10.22 12.27 23.50
C LEU A 4 11.73 12.24 23.80
N LYS A 5 12.40 13.39 23.67
CA LYS A 5 13.82 13.49 23.97
C LYS A 5 14.09 13.38 25.47
N ASP A 6 13.28 14.04 26.29
CA ASP A 6 13.37 14.03 27.75
C ASP A 6 13.06 12.65 28.32
N LEU A 7 12.17 11.90 27.66
CA LEU A 7 11.90 10.49 27.97
C LEU A 7 13.10 9.57 27.67
N GLY A 8 14.07 10.03 26.88
CA GLY A 8 15.27 9.27 26.52
C GLY A 8 15.12 8.42 25.25
N ILE A 9 14.19 8.76 24.35
CA ILE A 9 14.03 8.04 23.08
C ILE A 9 15.16 8.39 22.10
N ASP A 10 15.72 7.36 21.46
CA ASP A 10 16.74 7.51 20.41
C ASP A 10 16.19 7.31 18.99
N VAL A 11 15.15 6.50 18.85
CA VAL A 11 14.56 6.13 17.55
C VAL A 11 13.04 6.17 17.64
N ILE A 12 12.40 6.82 16.67
CA ILE A 12 10.96 6.86 16.49
C ILE A 12 10.63 5.98 15.28
N TRP A 13 9.76 4.99 15.47
CA TRP A 13 9.15 4.27 14.35
C TRP A 13 7.74 4.81 14.15
N MET A 14 7.48 5.29 12.94
CA MET A 14 6.16 5.79 12.55
C MET A 14 5.39 4.74 11.76
N SER A 15 4.11 4.55 12.14
CA SER A 15 3.10 3.94 11.29
C SER A 15 3.01 4.66 9.94
N PRO A 16 2.39 4.04 8.91
CA PRO A 16 2.27 4.65 7.58
C PRO A 16 1.63 6.04 7.61
N ILE A 17 2.29 7.00 6.95
CA ILE A 17 1.77 8.37 6.74
C ILE A 17 1.66 8.74 5.25
N TYR A 18 1.82 7.76 4.37
CA TYR A 18 1.71 7.96 2.93
C TYR A 18 0.26 8.24 2.53
N GLN A 19 0.07 8.81 1.35
CA GLN A 19 -1.28 9.02 0.82
C GLN A 19 -2.02 7.69 0.72
N SER A 20 -3.23 7.66 1.28
CA SER A 20 -4.07 6.48 1.42
C SER A 20 -5.55 6.91 1.44
N PRO A 21 -6.47 6.09 0.91
CA PRO A 21 -7.91 6.20 1.18
C PRO A 21 -8.27 5.94 2.65
N ASN A 22 -7.33 5.36 3.40
CA ASN A 22 -7.40 5.10 4.82
C ASN A 22 -8.41 4.01 5.19
N ASP A 23 -8.61 3.02 4.30
CA ASP A 23 -9.48 1.87 4.57
C ASP A 23 -8.85 0.88 5.57
N ASP A 24 -7.52 0.88 5.69
CA ASP A 24 -6.73 0.07 6.64
C ASP A 24 -5.76 0.96 7.42
N ASN A 25 -6.23 2.12 7.91
CA ASN A 25 -5.46 3.04 8.75
C ASN A 25 -4.07 3.42 8.17
N GLY A 26 -3.99 3.59 6.84
CA GLY A 26 -2.78 4.01 6.12
C GLY A 26 -1.94 2.87 5.52
N TYR A 27 -2.27 1.60 5.80
CA TYR A 27 -1.58 0.46 5.20
C TYR A 27 -1.99 0.21 3.73
N ASP A 28 -3.14 0.73 3.31
CA ASP A 28 -3.61 0.78 1.92
C ASP A 28 -3.08 2.03 1.19
N ILE A 29 -1.81 2.01 0.76
CA ILE A 29 -1.14 3.18 0.16
C ILE A 29 -1.57 3.39 -1.30
N SER A 30 -1.98 4.61 -1.67
CA SER A 30 -2.32 5.03 -3.04
C SER A 30 -1.25 5.89 -3.72
N ASP A 31 -0.36 6.54 -2.96
CA ASP A 31 0.87 7.16 -3.47
C ASP A 31 2.00 7.11 -2.43
N TYR A 32 3.05 6.35 -2.73
CA TYR A 32 4.24 6.19 -1.87
C TYR A 32 5.11 7.45 -1.72
N LYS A 33 4.87 8.50 -2.51
CA LYS A 33 5.66 9.74 -2.52
C LYS A 33 4.90 10.95 -2.00
N ALA A 34 3.64 10.79 -1.61
CA ALA A 34 2.83 11.84 -1.04
C ALA A 34 2.48 11.51 0.42
N ILE A 35 2.29 12.54 1.23
CA ILE A 35 1.82 12.43 2.61
C ILE A 35 0.29 12.41 2.63
N MET A 36 -0.30 11.64 3.55
CA MET A 36 -1.74 11.61 3.78
C MET A 36 -2.23 13.00 4.18
N LYS A 37 -3.31 13.48 3.55
CA LYS A 37 -3.84 14.83 3.76
C LYS A 37 -4.17 15.12 5.24
N ASP A 38 -4.62 14.11 5.97
CA ASP A 38 -4.97 14.21 7.39
C ASP A 38 -3.74 14.43 8.29
N PHE A 39 -2.54 14.11 7.81
CA PHE A 39 -1.28 14.26 8.53
C PHE A 39 -0.47 15.49 8.10
N GLY A 40 -0.88 16.19 7.05
CA GLY A 40 -0.24 17.41 6.57
C GLY A 40 0.36 17.28 5.17
N THR A 41 1.45 18.01 4.93
CA THR A 41 2.14 18.05 3.63
C THR A 41 3.53 17.41 3.69
N MET A 42 4.20 17.33 2.53
CA MET A 42 5.60 16.90 2.49
C MET A 42 6.51 17.88 3.24
N GLU A 43 6.20 19.18 3.20
CA GLU A 43 6.92 20.20 3.96
C GLU A 43 6.80 19.99 5.47
N ASP A 44 5.62 19.58 5.96
CA ASP A 44 5.43 19.22 7.37
C ASP A 44 6.27 17.99 7.75
N PHE A 45 6.35 16.99 6.86
CA PHE A 45 7.22 15.83 7.06
C PHE A 45 8.71 16.21 7.08
N ASP A 46 9.14 17.08 6.17
CA ASP A 46 10.52 17.60 6.15
C ASP A 46 10.84 18.36 7.44
N GLN A 47 9.90 19.17 7.94
CA GLN A 47 10.04 19.86 9.22
C GLN A 47 10.15 18.87 10.38
N LEU A 48 9.29 17.83 10.43
CA LEU A 48 9.36 16.77 11.43
C LEU A 48 10.74 16.08 11.42
N LEU A 49 11.21 15.67 10.24
CA LEU A 49 12.49 15.00 10.07
C LEU A 49 13.65 15.86 10.53
N GLN A 50 13.65 17.16 10.19
CA GLN A 50 14.64 18.11 10.66
C GLN A 50 14.63 18.25 12.19
N GLU A 51 13.46 18.37 12.81
CA GLU A 51 13.33 18.52 14.26
C GLU A 51 13.75 17.25 15.03
N VAL A 52 13.51 16.06 14.47
CA VAL A 52 13.99 14.78 14.98
C VAL A 52 15.52 14.72 14.94
N HIS A 53 16.12 15.04 13.79
CA HIS A 53 17.57 15.01 13.62
C HIS A 53 18.31 16.08 14.44
N LYS A 54 17.75 17.28 14.61
CA LYS A 54 18.30 18.33 15.49
C LYS A 54 18.49 17.82 16.93
N ARG A 55 17.62 16.91 17.38
CA ARG A 55 17.66 16.28 18.72
C ARG A 55 18.48 14.99 18.77
N LYS A 56 19.21 14.68 17.70
CA LYS A 56 20.01 13.46 17.51
C LYS A 56 19.19 12.16 17.65
N MET A 57 17.89 12.24 17.43
CA MET A 57 17.03 11.07 17.31
C MET A 57 16.98 10.61 15.85
N LYS A 58 16.54 9.38 15.61
CA LYS A 58 16.34 8.82 14.26
C LYS A 58 14.87 8.54 14.00
N LEU A 59 14.49 8.58 12.73
CA LEU A 59 13.14 8.22 12.26
C LEU A 59 13.22 6.97 11.39
N ILE A 60 12.35 6.00 11.66
CA ILE A 60 12.13 4.82 10.82
C ILE A 60 10.69 4.90 10.32
N MET A 61 10.53 4.75 9.01
CA MET A 61 9.23 4.69 8.34
C MET A 61 8.79 3.24 8.21
N ASP A 62 7.50 2.97 8.40
CA ASP A 62 6.91 1.71 7.99
C ASP A 62 6.89 1.59 6.46
N LEU A 63 7.39 0.49 5.90
CA LEU A 63 7.50 0.27 4.46
C LEU A 63 6.56 -0.84 4.02
N VAL A 64 5.35 -0.45 3.60
CA VAL A 64 4.29 -1.39 3.20
C VAL A 64 4.37 -1.67 1.69
N ILE A 65 5.10 -2.71 1.32
CA ILE A 65 5.34 -3.09 -0.09
C ILE A 65 4.71 -4.42 -0.49
N ASN A 66 4.11 -5.13 0.46
CA ASN A 66 3.37 -6.36 0.18
C ASN A 66 2.07 -6.09 -0.58
N HIS A 67 1.46 -4.92 -0.41
CA HIS A 67 0.21 -4.54 -1.06
C HIS A 67 0.13 -3.03 -1.28
N THR A 68 -0.75 -2.60 -2.19
CA THR A 68 -1.16 -1.20 -2.37
C THR A 68 -2.68 -1.08 -2.21
N SER A 69 -3.18 0.15 -2.06
CA SER A 69 -4.60 0.45 -2.27
C SER A 69 -5.02 0.10 -3.70
N ASP A 70 -6.30 -0.24 -3.89
CA ASP A 70 -6.95 -0.36 -5.19
C ASP A 70 -7.18 1.01 -5.88
N GLU A 71 -6.96 2.12 -5.19
CA GLU A 71 -6.88 3.47 -5.78
C GLU A 71 -5.45 3.83 -6.24
N HIS A 72 -4.46 2.95 -6.03
CA HIS A 72 -3.11 3.19 -6.51
C HIS A 72 -3.06 3.19 -8.04
N ARG A 73 -2.32 4.13 -8.65
CA ARG A 73 -2.21 4.27 -10.11
C ARG A 73 -1.85 2.95 -10.80
N TRP A 74 -0.90 2.20 -10.25
CA TRP A 74 -0.51 0.91 -10.81
C TRP A 74 -1.66 -0.09 -10.85
N PHE A 75 -2.51 -0.13 -9.82
CA PHE A 75 -3.64 -1.04 -9.81
C PHE A 75 -4.71 -0.60 -10.81
N MET A 76 -5.05 0.69 -10.84
CA MET A 76 -6.00 1.25 -11.82
C MET A 76 -5.58 0.94 -13.26
N GLU A 77 -4.28 1.06 -13.57
CA GLU A 77 -3.74 0.67 -14.88
C GLU A 77 -3.76 -0.85 -15.10
N SER A 78 -3.38 -1.64 -14.10
CA SER A 78 -3.35 -3.12 -14.17
C SER A 78 -4.72 -3.74 -14.49
N ARG A 79 -5.80 -3.16 -13.93
CA ARG A 79 -7.18 -3.59 -14.20
C ARG A 79 -7.76 -3.05 -15.51
N SER A 80 -7.12 -2.08 -16.16
CA SER A 80 -7.66 -1.43 -17.36
C SER A 80 -7.69 -2.35 -18.59
N SER A 81 -6.70 -3.27 -18.70
CA SER A 81 -6.57 -4.21 -19.81
C SER A 81 -5.66 -5.38 -19.43
N ARG A 82 -5.88 -6.53 -20.06
CA ARG A 82 -5.00 -7.71 -19.93
C ARG A 82 -3.62 -7.52 -20.59
N ASP A 83 -3.50 -6.55 -21.50
CA ASP A 83 -2.26 -6.22 -22.23
C ASP A 83 -1.58 -4.93 -21.69
N ASN A 84 -1.96 -4.49 -20.49
CA ASN A 84 -1.35 -3.31 -19.89
C ASN A 84 0.03 -3.67 -19.28
N LYS A 85 1.03 -2.79 -19.40
CA LYS A 85 2.37 -2.98 -18.82
C LYS A 85 2.39 -3.16 -17.29
N TYR A 86 1.33 -2.73 -16.59
CA TYR A 86 1.15 -2.89 -15.15
C TYR A 86 0.37 -4.16 -14.80
N ARG A 87 -0.03 -4.99 -15.79
CA ARG A 87 -0.85 -6.18 -15.56
C ARG A 87 -0.23 -7.13 -14.55
N ASP A 88 1.07 -7.40 -14.68
CA ASP A 88 1.79 -8.37 -13.85
C ASP A 88 2.28 -7.78 -12.51
N TYR A 89 1.92 -6.53 -12.19
CA TYR A 89 2.22 -5.94 -10.89
C TYR A 89 1.32 -6.49 -9.78
N TYR A 90 0.21 -7.15 -10.13
CA TYR A 90 -0.77 -7.67 -9.19
C TYR A 90 -1.20 -9.09 -9.58
N ILE A 91 -1.66 -9.85 -8.59
CA ILE A 91 -2.15 -11.20 -8.85
C ILE A 91 -3.62 -11.12 -9.29
N CYS A 92 -3.88 -11.42 -10.56
CA CYS A 92 -5.24 -11.59 -11.07
C CYS A 92 -5.45 -13.05 -11.51
N THR A 93 -6.16 -13.83 -10.70
CA THR A 93 -6.51 -15.22 -11.05
C THR A 93 -7.94 -15.30 -11.59
N GLN A 94 -8.16 -16.17 -12.58
CA GLN A 94 -9.54 -16.53 -12.96
C GLN A 94 -10.12 -17.43 -11.87
N VAL A 95 -11.25 -17.03 -11.30
CA VAL A 95 -11.99 -17.90 -10.40
C VAL A 95 -12.53 -19.07 -11.22
N LYS A 96 -12.08 -20.29 -10.91
CA LYS A 96 -12.70 -21.49 -11.45
C LYS A 96 -14.12 -21.59 -10.88
N THR A 97 -15.13 -21.47 -11.73
CA THR A 97 -16.54 -21.63 -11.37
C THR A 97 -16.73 -23.03 -10.78
N GLY A 98 -16.88 -23.13 -9.44
CA GLY A 98 -17.11 -24.44 -8.79
C GLY A 98 -16.77 -24.59 -7.30
N MET A 99 -16.10 -23.65 -6.63
CA MET A 99 -15.84 -23.76 -5.17
C MET A 99 -16.56 -22.67 -4.36
N SER A 100 -17.48 -23.12 -3.53
CA SER A 100 -18.34 -22.36 -2.62
C SER A 100 -17.54 -21.63 -1.53
N GLN A 101 -17.79 -20.32 -1.45
CA GLN A 101 -17.82 -19.43 -0.28
C GLN A 101 -17.12 -19.89 1.01
N ILE A 102 -15.90 -19.38 1.27
CA ILE A 102 -15.47 -18.95 2.60
C ILE A 102 -14.59 -17.70 2.43
N THR A 103 -15.20 -16.53 2.49
CA THR A 103 -14.65 -15.23 2.99
C THR A 103 -15.54 -14.12 2.43
N GLY A 104 -16.11 -13.29 3.29
CA GLY A 104 -16.95 -12.15 2.93
C GLY A 104 -16.19 -11.03 2.22
N SER A 105 -15.75 -11.27 0.99
CA SER A 105 -15.15 -10.27 0.10
C SER A 105 -16.12 -9.96 -1.03
N LEU A 106 -16.47 -8.68 -1.20
CA LEU A 106 -17.21 -8.20 -2.36
C LEU A 106 -16.42 -8.55 -3.63
N PHE A 107 -17.08 -9.25 -4.55
CA PHE A 107 -16.56 -9.52 -5.89
C PHE A 107 -17.10 -8.44 -6.83
N LEU A 108 -16.22 -7.74 -7.55
CA LEU A 108 -16.62 -7.05 -8.78
C LEU A 108 -16.21 -7.92 -9.96
N GLU A 109 -17.15 -8.11 -10.88
CA GLU A 109 -16.88 -8.69 -12.19
C GLU A 109 -16.19 -7.62 -13.04
N ASP A 110 -14.99 -7.94 -13.52
CA ASP A 110 -14.33 -7.12 -14.54
C ASP A 110 -15.10 -7.24 -15.87
N LEU A 111 -15.08 -6.19 -16.72
CA LEU A 111 -15.80 -6.14 -18.02
C LEU A 111 -15.40 -7.28 -19.00
N HIS A 112 -14.41 -8.09 -18.63
CA HIS A 112 -13.86 -9.21 -19.39
C HIS A 112 -14.00 -10.57 -18.67
N GLY A 113 -14.93 -10.70 -17.71
CA GLY A 113 -15.31 -11.99 -17.11
C GLY A 113 -14.27 -12.62 -16.19
N SER A 114 -13.30 -11.84 -15.70
CA SER A 114 -12.35 -12.27 -14.67
C SER A 114 -12.78 -11.70 -13.32
N THR A 115 -13.00 -12.54 -12.31
CA THR A 115 -13.34 -12.08 -10.96
C THR A 115 -12.09 -11.66 -10.22
N ILE A 116 -11.98 -10.38 -9.84
CA ILE A 116 -10.90 -9.89 -8.97
C ILE A 116 -11.40 -9.96 -7.53
N LYS A 117 -10.67 -10.63 -6.64
CA LYS A 117 -10.91 -10.55 -5.20
C LYS A 117 -10.49 -9.14 -4.76
N ILE A 118 -11.45 -8.24 -4.60
CA ILE A 118 -11.17 -6.88 -4.12
C ILE A 118 -11.05 -6.96 -2.60
N GLN A 119 -9.82 -7.16 -2.16
CA GLN A 119 -9.41 -6.69 -0.86
C GLN A 119 -8.93 -5.25 -1.10
N LYS A 120 -9.48 -4.27 -0.37
CA LYS A 120 -9.15 -2.83 -0.52
C LYS A 120 -7.63 -2.57 -0.44
N SER A 121 -6.91 -3.48 0.19
CA SER A 121 -5.47 -3.71 0.09
C SER A 121 -5.17 -4.95 -0.77
N ILE A 122 -4.55 -4.76 -1.94
CA ILE A 122 -4.30 -5.85 -2.90
C ILE A 122 -2.91 -6.43 -2.71
N ILE A 123 -2.87 -7.68 -2.24
CA ILE A 123 -1.63 -8.42 -1.99
C ILE A 123 -0.90 -8.70 -3.30
N CYS A 124 0.31 -8.16 -3.42
CA CYS A 124 1.31 -8.47 -4.43
C CYS A 124 2.15 -9.64 -3.92
N MET A 125 1.89 -10.86 -4.41
CA MET A 125 2.87 -11.95 -4.32
C MET A 125 3.56 -12.05 -5.67
N PHE A 126 4.87 -11.78 -5.68
CA PHE A 126 5.71 -12.05 -6.83
C PHE A 126 5.78 -13.57 -7.05
N PHE A 127 4.97 -14.09 -7.97
CA PHE A 127 5.26 -15.37 -8.60
C PHE A 127 6.15 -15.08 -9.79
N GLN A 128 7.47 -15.26 -9.65
CA GLN A 128 8.27 -15.49 -10.84
C GLN A 128 7.71 -16.75 -11.52
N PRO A 129 7.31 -16.70 -12.80
CA PRO A 129 7.05 -17.92 -13.51
C PRO A 129 8.37 -18.68 -13.56
N ASN A 130 8.42 -19.81 -12.86
CA ASN A 130 9.45 -20.80 -13.10
C ASN A 130 9.30 -21.20 -14.58
N ASN A 131 10.16 -20.66 -15.43
CA ASN A 131 10.48 -21.26 -16.72
C ASN A 131 11.17 -22.60 -16.45
N LEU A 132 10.39 -23.61 -16.09
CA LEU A 132 10.79 -25.00 -16.22
C LEU A 132 10.41 -25.43 -17.63
N THR A 133 11.46 -25.71 -18.39
CA THR A 133 11.52 -26.32 -19.74
C THR A 133 10.46 -27.36 -20.02
#